data_AF-A0A921NV00-F1
#
_entry.id   AF-A0A921NV00-F1
#
_cell.length_a   1.000
_cell.length_b   1.000
_cell.length_c   1.000
_cell.angle_alpha   90.00
_cell.angle_beta   90.00
_cell.angle_gamma   90.00
#
_symmetry.space_group_name_H-M   'P 1'
#
loop_
_entity.id
_entity.type
_entity.pdbx_description
1 polymer ?
#
loop_
_entity_poly.entity_id
_entity_poly.type
_entity_poly.pdbx_seq_one_letter_code
_entity_poly.pdbx_strand_id
1 'polypeptide(L)'
;MPEKHSGPGIASFIISLVASMAMFVLIGIAGVLEVSTPGGMDEDSPAAVLIGLCMFLLLGLELLAAGLGVAGVLQQARRRVFAVLGLVISTGTMLFTLFLMMVGLMA
;
A
#
# COMPACT_ATOMS: atom_id res chain seq x y z
N MET A 1 9.39 -33.99 2.52
CA MET A 1 10.00 -33.04 1.57
C MET A 1 9.68 -31.63 2.05
N PRO A 2 10.60 -30.66 2.07
CA PRO A 2 10.28 -29.29 2.48
C PRO A 2 9.21 -28.71 1.54
N GLU A 3 8.10 -28.26 2.11
CA GLU A 3 7.00 -27.66 1.34
C GLU A 3 7.48 -26.39 0.63
N LYS A 4 7.34 -26.36 -0.70
CA LYS A 4 7.75 -25.24 -1.54
C LYS A 4 6.83 -24.03 -1.32
N HIS A 5 7.38 -22.82 -1.31
CA HIS A 5 6.57 -21.60 -1.18
C HIS A 5 5.69 -21.35 -2.42
N SER A 6 4.53 -20.73 -2.20
CA SER A 6 3.64 -20.30 -3.28
C SER A 6 4.25 -19.12 -4.04
N GLY A 7 4.35 -19.22 -5.37
CA GLY A 7 4.81 -18.13 -6.23
C GLY A 7 3.94 -16.87 -6.08
N PRO A 8 2.60 -17.00 -6.16
CA PRO A 8 1.67 -15.91 -5.81
C PRO A 8 1.88 -15.33 -4.42
N GLY A 9 2.19 -16.18 -3.42
CA GLY A 9 2.48 -15.72 -2.06
C GLY A 9 3.75 -14.87 -1.97
N ILE A 10 4.82 -15.23 -2.69
CA ILE A 10 6.05 -14.42 -2.74
C ILE A 10 5.80 -13.10 -3.48
N ALA A 11 5.09 -13.15 -4.61
CA ALA A 11 4.75 -11.96 -5.38
C ALA A 11 3.91 -10.98 -4.54
N SER A 12 2.88 -11.48 -3.84
CA SER A 12 2.07 -10.70 -2.89
C SER A 12 2.94 -10.01 -1.85
N PHE A 13 3.83 -10.75 -1.18
CA PHE A 13 4.70 -10.21 -0.14
C PHE A 13 5.64 -9.11 -0.65
N ILE A 14 6.28 -9.31 -1.79
CA ILE A 14 7.22 -8.32 -2.35
C ILE A 14 6.47 -7.07 -2.80
N ILE A 15 5.34 -7.23 -3.50
CA ILE A 15 4.54 -6.09 -3.98
C ILE A 15 4.01 -5.29 -2.79
N SER A 16 3.42 -5.94 -1.79
CA SER A 16 2.91 -5.24 -0.60
C SER A 16 4.03 -4.54 0.17
N LEU A 17 5.22 -5.15 0.30
CA LEU A 17 6.32 -4.55 1.03
C LEU A 17 6.84 -3.29 0.33
N VAL A 18 7.06 -3.37 -0.98
CA VAL A 18 7.55 -2.24 -1.77
C VAL A 18 6.50 -1.13 -1.87
N ALA A 19 5.24 -1.49 -2.13
CA ALA A 19 4.13 -0.55 -2.23
C ALA A 19 3.89 0.17 -0.89
N SER A 20 3.89 -0.56 0.23
CA SER A 20 3.70 0.04 1.55
C SER A 20 4.83 0.98 1.95
N MET A 21 6.10 0.61 1.69
CA MET A 21 7.23 1.50 1.91
C MET A 21 7.13 2.77 1.07
N ALA A 22 6.81 2.64 -0.22
CA ALA A 22 6.63 3.78 -1.11
C ALA A 22 5.45 4.66 -0.68
N MET A 23 4.35 4.06 -0.22
CA MET A 23 3.17 4.77 0.29
C MET A 23 3.52 5.59 1.53
N PHE A 24 4.26 4.98 2.46
CA PHE A 24 4.67 5.65 3.69
C PHE A 24 5.57 6.86 3.41
N VAL A 25 6.52 6.71 2.47
CA VAL A 25 7.38 7.83 2.02
C VAL A 25 6.55 8.92 1.35
N LEU A 26 5.61 8.55 0.47
CA LEU A 26 4.77 9.51 -0.24
C LEU A 26 3.87 10.32 0.70
N ILE A 27 3.25 9.67 1.68
CA ILE A 27 2.46 10.32 2.75
C ILE A 27 3.36 11.27 3.56
N GLY A 28 4.58 10.84 3.91
CA GLY A 28 5.54 11.68 4.61
C GLY A 28 5.92 12.93 3.81
N ILE A 29 6.15 12.80 2.50
CA ILE A 29 6.43 13.93 1.60
C ILE A 29 5.22 14.87 1.56
N ALA A 30 4.00 14.34 1.41
CA ALA A 30 2.78 15.14 1.39
C ALA A 30 2.61 15.93 2.71
N GLY A 31 2.81 15.27 3.86
CA GLY A 31 2.75 15.92 5.16
C GLY A 31 3.80 17.01 5.35
N VAL A 32 5.03 16.82 4.85
CA VAL A 32 6.07 17.87 4.90
C VAL A 32 5.69 19.06 4.02
N LEU A 33 5.16 18.82 2.81
CA LEU A 33 4.75 19.90 1.91
C LEU A 33 3.60 20.72 2.49
N GLU A 34 2.64 20.05 3.13
CA GLU A 34 1.52 20.69 3.81
C GLU A 34 1.99 21.67 4.89
N VAL A 35 2.86 21.22 5.81
CA VAL A 35 3.31 22.07 6.93
C VAL A 35 4.36 23.11 6.53
N SER A 36 5.07 22.89 5.42
CA SER A 36 6.13 23.81 4.96
C SER A 36 5.60 24.93 4.05
N THR A 37 4.36 24.82 3.59
CA THR A 37 3.74 25.82 2.70
C THR A 37 2.84 26.74 3.52
N PRO A 38 3.04 28.07 3.47
CA PRO A 38 2.16 29.01 4.17
C PRO A 38 0.72 28.88 3.67
N GLY A 39 -0.18 28.42 4.54
CA GLY A 39 -1.58 28.16 4.21
C GLY A 39 -1.89 26.74 3.70
N GLY A 40 -0.93 25.80 3.75
CA GLY A 40 -1.11 24.43 3.29
C GLY A 40 -0.73 24.22 1.83
N MET A 41 -0.75 22.96 1.38
CA MET A 41 -0.53 22.61 -0.02
C MET A 41 -1.77 22.97 -0.84
N ASP A 42 -1.59 23.72 -1.93
CA ASP A 42 -2.68 24.02 -2.87
C ASP A 42 -3.16 22.73 -3.56
N GLU A 43 -4.44 22.39 -3.37
CA GLU A 43 -5.07 21.15 -3.86
C GLU A 43 -5.14 21.09 -5.40
N ASP A 44 -5.22 22.24 -6.05
CA ASP A 44 -5.24 22.36 -7.51
C ASP A 44 -3.83 22.41 -8.11
N SER A 45 -2.80 22.38 -7.27
CA SER A 45 -1.42 22.42 -7.74
C SER A 45 -1.03 21.12 -8.46
N PRO A 46 -0.14 21.19 -9.48
CA PRO A 46 0.38 20.00 -10.14
C PRO A 46 1.03 18.99 -9.17
N ALA A 47 1.59 19.47 -8.05
CA ALA A 47 2.18 18.63 -7.02
C ALA A 47 1.12 17.82 -6.26
N ALA A 48 0.03 18.46 -5.84
CA ALA A 48 -1.09 17.78 -5.16
C ALA A 48 -1.72 16.71 -6.05
N VAL A 49 -1.98 17.04 -7.33
CA VAL A 49 -2.50 16.08 -8.32
C VAL A 49 -1.57 14.89 -8.50
N LEU A 50 -0.26 15.12 -8.61
CA LEU A 50 0.73 14.05 -8.77
C LEU A 50 0.82 13.15 -7.52
N ILE A 51 0.80 13.73 -6.33
CA ILE A 51 0.80 12.98 -5.06
C ILE A 51 -0.45 12.10 -4.99
N GLY A 52 -1.64 12.68 -5.24
CA GLY A 52 -2.90 11.94 -5.25
C GLY A 52 -2.88 10.79 -6.26
N LEU A 53 -2.38 11.03 -7.48
CA LEU A 53 -2.24 9.99 -8.49
C LEU A 53 -1.30 8.86 -8.06
N CYS A 54 -0.15 9.21 -7.49
CA CYS A 54 0.79 8.22 -6.94
C CYS A 54 0.17 7.42 -5.79
N MET A 55 -0.60 8.05 -4.90
CA MET A 55 -1.35 7.36 -3.85
C MET A 55 -2.34 6.35 -4.43
N PHE A 56 -3.13 6.73 -5.44
CA PHE A 56 -4.06 5.81 -6.10
C PHE A 56 -3.35 4.64 -6.80
N LEU A 57 -2.21 4.90 -7.45
CA LEU A 57 -1.40 3.85 -8.07
C LEU A 57 -0.89 2.85 -7.02
N LEU A 58 -0.36 3.35 -5.90
CA LEU A 58 0.14 2.51 -4.81
C LEU A 58 -1.00 1.73 -4.13
N LEU A 59 -2.17 2.33 -3.94
CA LEU A 59 -3.37 1.62 -3.47
C LEU A 59 -3.78 0.51 -4.45
N GLY A 60 -3.69 0.76 -5.76
CA GLY A 60 -3.90 -0.26 -6.79
C GLY A 60 -2.91 -1.42 -6.67
N LEU A 61 -1.63 -1.12 -6.42
CA LEU A 61 -0.62 -2.16 -6.15
C LEU A 61 -0.92 -2.95 -4.89
N GLU A 62 -1.39 -2.32 -3.82
CA GLU A 62 -1.80 -3.01 -2.60
C GLU A 62 -3.01 -3.91 -2.82
N LEU A 63 -3.97 -3.48 -3.66
CA LEU A 63 -5.10 -4.30 -4.06
C LEU A 63 -4.64 -5.54 -4.85
N LEU A 64 -3.69 -5.37 -5.77
CA LEU A 64 -3.07 -6.49 -6.50
C LEU A 64 -2.33 -7.43 -5.55
N ALA A 65 -1.57 -6.88 -4.60
CA ALA A 65 -0.86 -7.66 -3.58
C ALA A 65 -1.83 -8.44 -2.69
N ALA A 66 -2.94 -7.83 -2.27
CA ALA A 66 -4.00 -8.49 -1.53
C ALA A 66 -4.63 -9.64 -2.34
N GLY A 67 -4.98 -9.40 -3.61
CA GLY A 67 -5.53 -10.43 -4.50
C GLY A 67 -4.58 -11.62 -4.69
N LEU A 68 -3.29 -11.35 -4.93
CA LEU A 68 -2.25 -12.39 -5.00
C LEU A 68 -2.04 -13.10 -3.65
N GLY A 69 -2.18 -12.39 -2.54
CA GLY A 69 -2.10 -12.93 -1.18
C GLY A 69 -3.23 -13.92 -0.92
N VAL A 70 -4.47 -13.55 -1.25
CA VAL A 70 -5.63 -14.45 -1.17
C VAL A 70 -5.42 -15.67 -2.06
N ALA A 71 -4.98 -15.50 -3.32
CA ALA A 71 -4.68 -16.62 -4.21
C ALA A 71 -3.58 -17.54 -3.65
N GLY A 72 -2.54 -16.97 -3.02
CA GLY A 72 -1.46 -17.72 -2.37
C GLY A 72 -1.90 -18.47 -1.11
N VAL A 73 -2.87 -17.93 -0.35
CA VAL A 73 -3.48 -18.59 0.81
C VAL A 73 -4.38 -19.75 0.37
N LEU A 74 -5.12 -19.58 -0.72
CA LEU A 74 -6.02 -20.63 -1.24
C LEU A 74 -5.27 -21.78 -1.92
N GLN A 75 -3.99 -21.61 -2.27
CA GLN A 75 -3.20 -22.67 -2.89
C GLN A 75 -2.96 -23.83 -1.91
N GLN A 76 -3.42 -25.02 -2.30
CA GLN A 76 -3.23 -26.26 -1.56
C GLN A 76 -1.80 -26.79 -1.75
N ALA A 77 -1.25 -27.48 -0.75
CA ALA A 77 0.08 -28.14 -0.77
C ALA A 77 1.33 -27.22 -0.82
N ARG A 78 1.22 -25.95 -0.38
CA ARG A 78 2.38 -25.02 -0.27
C ARG A 78 2.36 -24.20 1.01
N ARG A 79 3.54 -23.74 1.44
CA ARG A 79 3.68 -22.83 2.60
C ARG A 79 3.04 -21.47 2.33
N ARG A 80 2.13 -21.07 3.22
CA ARG A 80 1.30 -19.85 3.10
C ARG A 80 1.88 -18.61 3.79
N VAL A 81 3.03 -18.71 4.45
CA VAL A 81 3.61 -17.63 5.28
C VAL A 81 3.73 -16.31 4.49
N PHE A 82 4.36 -16.32 3.31
CA PHE A 82 4.49 -15.10 2.50
C PHE A 82 3.14 -14.57 1.98
N ALA A 83 2.20 -15.45 1.66
CA ALA A 83 0.87 -15.04 1.23
C ALA A 83 0.10 -14.33 2.36
N VAL A 84 0.19 -14.85 3.59
CA VAL A 84 -0.42 -14.23 4.79
C VAL A 84 0.26 -12.92 5.13
N LEU A 85 1.60 -12.87 5.13
CA LEU A 85 2.34 -11.64 5.41
C LEU A 85 2.01 -10.56 4.38
N GLY A 86 2.03 -10.91 3.09
CA GLY A 86 1.69 -9.97 2.02
C GLY A 86 0.27 -9.44 2.16
N LEU A 87 -0.69 -10.31 2.46
CA LEU A 87 -2.09 -9.92 2.68
C LEU A 87 -2.27 -9.02 3.91
N VAL A 88 -1.59 -9.30 5.02
CA VAL A 88 -1.65 -8.49 6.24
C VAL A 88 -1.04 -7.10 6.00
N ILE A 89 0.13 -7.05 5.37
CA ILE A 89 0.80 -5.78 5.05
C ILE A 89 -0.07 -4.95 4.11
N SER A 90 -0.60 -5.56 3.04
CA SER A 90 -1.40 -4.81 2.06
C SER A 90 -2.72 -4.31 2.63
N THR A 91 -3.44 -5.17 3.34
CA THR A 91 -4.71 -4.79 3.98
C THR A 91 -4.49 -3.74 5.05
N GLY A 92 -3.45 -3.91 5.88
CA GLY A 92 -3.09 -2.94 6.92
C GLY A 92 -2.72 -1.58 6.32
N THR A 93 -1.94 -1.56 5.24
CA THR A 93 -1.53 -0.33 4.55
C THR A 93 -2.72 0.35 3.89
N MET A 94 -3.61 -0.40 3.24
CA MET A 94 -4.86 0.15 2.68
C MET A 94 -5.71 0.81 3.76
N LEU A 95 -5.96 0.11 4.87
CA LEU A 95 -6.77 0.64 5.97
C LEU A 95 -6.13 1.88 6.60
N PHE A 96 -4.81 1.86 6.81
CA PHE A 96 -4.07 3.01 7.33
C PHE A 96 -4.15 4.22 6.38
N THR A 97 -3.97 3.99 5.08
CA THR A 97 -4.05 5.05 4.07
C THR A 97 -5.46 5.64 4.02
N LEU A 98 -6.50 4.79 3.98
CA LEU A 98 -7.89 5.23 4.02
C LEU A 98 -8.21 6.00 5.30
N PHE A 99 -7.70 5.55 6.44
CA PHE A 99 -7.85 6.26 7.71
C PHE A 99 -7.25 7.67 7.63
N LEU A 100 -6.02 7.81 7.11
CA LEU A 100 -5.41 9.13 6.95
C LEU A 100 -6.15 10.03 5.97
N MET A 101 -6.69 9.48 4.87
CA MET A 101 -7.52 10.24 3.94
C MET A 101 -8.79 10.77 4.62
N MET A 102 -9.43 9.95 5.47
CA MET A 102 -10.60 10.38 6.25
C MET A 102 -10.24 11.47 7.26
N VAL A 103 -9.07 11.38 7.90
CA VAL A 103 -8.57 12.44 8.80
C VAL A 103 -8.33 13.73 8.02
N GLY A 104 -7.69 13.67 6.86
CA GLY A 104 -7.46 14.83 6.00
C GLY A 104 -8.75 15.48 5.51
N LEU A 105 -9.78 14.70 5.21
CA LEU A 105 -11.10 15.22 4.80
C LEU A 105 -11.83 15.97 5.94
N MET A 106 -11.53 15.65 7.19
CA MET A 106 -12.16 16.26 8.37
C MET A 106 -11.38 17.43 8.96
N ALA A 107 -10.12 17.62 8.55
CA ALA A 107 -9.24 18.69 9.00
C ALA A 107 -9.55 20.00 8.29
#